data_AF-A0A529QLU4-F1
#
_entry.id   AF-A0A529QLU4-F1
#
_cell.length_a   1.000
_cell.length_b   1.000
_cell.length_c   1.000
_cell.angle_alpha   90.00
_cell.angle_beta   90.00
_cell.angle_gamma   90.00
#
_symmetry.space_group_name_H-M   'P 1'
#
loop_
_entity.id
_entity.type
_entity.pdbx_description
1 polymer ?
#
loop_
_entity_poly.entity_id
_entity_poly.type
_entity_poly.pdbx_seq_one_letter_code
_entity_poly.pdbx_strand_id
1 'polypeptide(L)' 'MRSFSAIAGSALFLAVPPGVVAGLMPWQLTDHYRKSLATVPGFVAAGSILVIVAAAILLHAFARFALE' A
#
# COMPACT_ATOMS: atom_id res chain seq x y z
N MET A 1 -3.18 -24.46 14.19
CA MET A 1 -2.13 -23.41 14.25
C MET A 1 -1.40 -23.16 12.92
N ARG A 2 -1.59 -23.94 11.84
CA ARG A 2 -0.93 -23.68 10.54
C ARG A 2 -1.58 -22.57 9.69
N SER A 3 -2.92 -22.46 9.72
CA SER A 3 -3.65 -21.45 8.93
C SER A 3 -3.32 -20.02 9.36
N PHE A 4 -3.31 -19.71 10.67
CA PHE A 4 -2.95 -18.36 11.14
C PHE A 4 -1.53 -17.94 10.71
N SER A 5 -0.57 -18.87 10.74
CA SER A 5 0.80 -18.60 10.25
C SER A 5 0.84 -18.33 8.75
N ALA A 6 -0.02 -19.00 7.96
CA ALA A 6 -0.11 -18.78 6.52
C ALA A 6 -0.77 -17.43 6.21
N ILE A 7 -1.83 -17.06 6.92
CA ILE A 7 -2.49 -15.75 6.79
C ILE A 7 -1.50 -14.63 7.14
N ALA A 8 -0.77 -14.76 8.24
CA ALA A 8 0.24 -13.79 8.64
C ALA A 8 1.36 -13.65 7.60
N GLY A 9 1.87 -14.78 7.07
CA GLY A 9 2.88 -14.77 6.02
C GLY A 9 2.40 -14.08 4.73
N SER A 10 1.18 -14.39 4.29
CA SER A 10 0.56 -13.77 3.12
C SER A 10 0.27 -12.29 3.32
N ALA A 11 -0.16 -11.87 4.52
CA ALA A 11 -0.35 -10.47 4.85
C ALA A 11 0.98 -9.69 4.81
N LEU A 12 2.06 -10.30 5.31
CA LEU A 12 3.40 -9.72 5.21
C LEU A 12 3.82 -9.56 3.74
N PHE A 13 3.57 -10.57 2.91
CA PHE A 13 3.87 -10.53 1.48
C PHE A 13 3.00 -9.52 0.71
N LEU A 14 1.75 -9.31 1.16
CA LEU A 14 0.87 -8.30 0.57
C LEU A 14 1.39 -6.88 0.81
N ALA A 15 2.01 -6.62 1.97
CA ALA A 15 2.37 -5.26 2.39
C ALA A 15 3.85 -4.92 2.14
N VAL A 16 4.77 -5.82 2.47
CA VAL A 16 6.21 -5.52 2.55
C VAL A 16 6.82 -5.31 1.16
N PRO A 17 6.76 -6.25 0.20
CA PRO A 17 7.30 -6.04 -1.13
C PRO A 17 6.77 -4.79 -1.83
N PRO A 18 5.44 -4.55 -1.96
CA PRO A 18 4.97 -3.35 -2.65
C PRO A 18 5.26 -2.08 -1.84
N GLY A 19 5.17 -2.10 -0.50
CA GLY A 19 5.52 -0.95 0.33
C GLY A 19 6.98 -0.55 0.18
N VAL A 20 7.88 -1.53 0.06
CA VAL A 20 9.31 -1.27 -0.18
C VAL A 20 9.55 -0.80 -1.61
N VAL A 21 9.06 -1.52 -2.61
CA VAL A 21 9.38 -1.26 -4.03
C VAL A 21 8.68 -0.01 -4.58
N ALA A 22 7.44 0.25 -4.17
CA ALA A 22 6.66 1.39 -4.67
C ALA A 22 6.69 2.61 -3.73
N GLY A 23 6.98 2.41 -2.43
CA GLY A 23 7.03 3.48 -1.43
C GLY A 23 8.45 3.83 -1.01
N LEU A 24 9.09 2.92 -0.27
CA LEU A 24 10.37 3.21 0.39
C LEU A 24 11.51 3.46 -0.60
N MET A 25 11.71 2.57 -1.58
CA MET A 25 12.81 2.70 -2.55
C MET A 25 12.70 3.99 -3.37
N PRO A 26 11.55 4.32 -4.00
CA PRO A 26 11.45 5.55 -4.76
C PRO A 26 11.56 6.78 -3.87
N TRP A 27 11.02 6.74 -2.64
CA TRP A 27 11.20 7.82 -1.66
C TRP A 27 12.68 8.13 -1.39
N GLN A 28 13.50 7.10 -1.16
CA GLN A 28 14.94 7.28 -0.93
C GLN A 28 15.69 7.73 -2.19
N LEU A 29 15.32 7.19 -3.36
CA LEU A 29 15.98 7.48 -4.64
C LEU A 29 15.65 8.87 -5.20
N THR A 30 14.47 9.41 -4.89
CA THR A 30 13.96 10.68 -5.47
C THR A 30 14.04 11.86 -4.51
N ASP A 31 14.91 11.77 -3.49
CA ASP A 31 15.00 12.75 -2.40
C ASP A 31 13.60 13.10 -1.86
N HIS A 32 12.90 12.10 -1.32
CA HIS A 32 11.60 12.28 -0.67
C HIS A 32 10.53 12.80 -1.65
N TYR A 33 10.61 12.39 -2.92
CA TYR A 33 9.78 12.90 -4.01
C TYR A 33 9.86 14.43 -4.17
N ARG A 34 11.05 15.03 -4.00
CA ARG A 34 11.26 16.47 -4.15
C ARG A 34 11.13 16.89 -5.61
N LYS A 35 9.88 17.00 -6.11
CA LYS A 35 9.40 17.92 -7.16
C LYS A 35 7.87 17.80 -7.42
N SER A 36 7.21 18.94 -7.21
CA SER A 36 6.25 19.62 -8.11
C SER A 36 4.74 19.31 -8.12
N LEU A 37 4.23 18.10 -7.87
CA LEU A 37 2.77 17.89 -7.98
C LEU A 37 2.00 18.09 -6.66
N ALA A 38 2.65 17.88 -5.51
CA ALA A 38 2.03 18.10 -4.20
C ALA A 38 1.62 19.57 -3.94
N THR A 39 2.25 20.52 -4.64
CA THR A 39 1.90 21.96 -4.59
C THR A 39 0.64 22.29 -5.39
N VAL A 40 0.17 21.40 -6.27
CA VAL A 40 -1.10 21.60 -6.98
C VAL A 40 -2.25 21.42 -5.99
N PRO A 41 -3.13 22.43 -5.84
CA PRO A 41 -4.25 22.34 -4.90
C PRO A 41 -5.09 21.09 -5.15
N GLY A 42 -5.37 20.33 -4.09
CA GLY A 42 -6.20 19.13 -4.15
C GLY A 42 -5.51 17.86 -4.64
N PHE A 43 -4.29 17.93 -5.19
CA PHE A 43 -3.60 16.74 -5.71
C PHE A 43 -3.27 15.72 -4.61
N VAL A 44 -2.79 16.20 -3.46
CA VAL A 44 -2.52 15.36 -2.29
C VAL A 44 -3.80 14.71 -1.76
N ALA A 45 -4.90 15.47 -1.71
CA ALA A 45 -6.18 14.96 -1.22
C ALA A 45 -6.74 13.87 -2.16
N ALA A 46 -6.76 14.13 -3.47
CA ALA A 46 -7.23 13.17 -4.47
C ALA A 46 -6.37 11.89 -4.47
N GLY A 47 -5.04 12.03 -4.46
CA GLY A 47 -4.12 10.89 -4.36
C GLY A 47 -4.32 10.09 -3.08
N SER A 48 -4.50 10.77 -1.95
CA SER A 48 -4.75 10.10 -0.65
C SER A 48 -6.08 9.34 -0.66
N ILE A 49 -7.15 9.93 -1.19
CA ILE A 49 -8.45 9.26 -1.34
C ILE A 49 -8.30 8.00 -2.20
N LEU A 50 -7.62 8.13 -3.34
CA LEU A 50 -7.40 7.00 -4.24
C LEU A 50 -6.64 5.86 -3.55
N VAL A 51 -5.56 6.18 -2.82
CA VAL A 51 -4.77 5.20 -2.07
C VAL A 51 -5.61 4.52 -0.98
N ILE A 52 -6.38 5.29 -0.20
CA ILE A 52 -7.23 4.75 0.87
C ILE A 52 -8.29 3.81 0.30
N VAL A 53 -8.97 4.20 -0.78
CA VAL A 53 -10.00 3.39 -1.45
C VAL A 53 -9.39 2.10 -2.00
N ALA A 54 -8.26 2.19 -2.71
CA ALA A 54 -7.59 1.01 -3.26
C ALA A 54 -7.11 0.06 -2.14
N ALA A 55 -6.54 0.59 -1.05
CA ALA A 55 -6.12 -0.20 0.09
C ALA A 55 -7.31 -0.91 0.77
N ALA A 56 -8.44 -0.23 0.94
CA ALA A 56 -9.65 -0.83 1.50
C ALA A 56 -10.16 -1.98 0.64
N ILE A 57 -10.19 -1.81 -0.69
CA ILE A 57 -10.59 -2.87 -1.63
C ILE A 57 -9.62 -4.05 -1.56
N LEU A 58 -8.31 -3.79 -1.52
CA LEU A 58 -7.29 -4.83 -1.44
C LEU A 58 -7.41 -5.63 -0.14
N LEU A 59 -7.61 -4.95 1.00
CA LEU A 59 -7.81 -5.58 2.29
C LEU A 59 -9.11 -6.39 2.32
N HIS A 60 -10.18 -5.91 1.70
CA HIS A 60 -11.43 -6.65 1.58
C HIS A 60 -11.24 -7.94 0.77
N ALA A 61 -10.59 -7.85 -0.40
CA ALA A 61 -10.29 -9.01 -1.24
C ALA A 61 -9.35 -10.01 -0.53
N PHE A 62 -8.35 -9.51 0.21
CA PHE A 62 -7.45 -10.35 1.00
C PHE A 62 -8.18 -11.06 2.15
N ALA A 63 -9.04 -10.35 2.89
CA ALA A 63 -9.83 -10.94 3.94
C ALA A 63 -10.73 -12.06 3.39
N ARG A 64 -11.33 -11.83 2.23
CA ARG A 64 -12.09 -12.85 1.51
C ARG A 64 -11.23 -14.07 1.17
N PHE A 65 -10.07 -13.86 0.56
CA PHE A 65 -9.11 -14.93 0.23
C PHE A 65 -8.60 -15.72 1.46
N ALA A 66 -8.45 -15.05 2.59
CA ALA A 66 -7.88 -15.64 3.80
C ALA A 66 -8.91 -16.40 4.65
N LEU A 67 -10.20 -16.01 4.57
CA LEU A 67 -11.26 -16.50 5.44
C LEU A 67 -12.27 -17.41 4.73
N GLU A 68 -12.45 -17.25 3.41
CA GLU A 68 -13.23 -18.17 2.56
C GLU A 68 -12.35 -19.31 2.04
#